data_AF-M1CGY6-F1
#
_entry.id   AF-M1CGY6-F1
#
_cell.length_a   1.000
_cell.length_b   1.000
_cell.length_c   1.000
_cell.angle_alpha   90.00
_cell.angle_beta   90.00
_cell.angle_gamma   90.00
#
_symmetry.space_group_name_H-M   'P 1'
#
loop_
_entity.id
_entity.type
_entity.pdbx_description
1 polymer ?
#
loop_
_entity_poly.entity_id
_entity_poly.type
_entity_poly.pdbx_seq_one_letter_code
_entity_poly.pdbx_strand_id
1 'polypeptide(L)'
;MAECALNLASSPPALSANLRISPTRFSPLRRTLPLTSPSVAGKPLFCSHLHRSTNSSRSQFRTKSSMAEKVTGKSKAEVKVYDSEEELAVALAKYTADLSEKFCKERDAFTVVVSGGSLIKSLRKLVEPPYIDSIDWSKWHVFWVDERVVPRDHPDSNYLLTYDGFLSKIPIPAGHVYAINDALSAEAAADDYETCLRHLVKSKILDISKESGFPKFDVMLLGMGPDGHVASLFPGHPLVHEKEKWVTFIKDSPKPPPNRITFTFHVINSSANIALAIVGAGKADVVHKLLGDDDKSSDLLPVQMVSPEGELVCFLDKDAASKL
;
A
#
# COMPACT_ATOMS: atom_id res chain seq x y z
N MET A 1 -69.75 18.51 -12.56
CA MET A 1 -69.85 18.03 -11.17
C MET A 1 -68.67 18.59 -10.41
N ALA A 2 -68.97 19.43 -9.39
CA ALA A 2 -68.23 19.76 -8.15
C ALA A 2 -66.71 20.00 -8.20
N GLU A 3 -66.07 20.96 -7.52
CA GLU A 3 -66.42 22.14 -6.72
C GLU A 3 -65.06 22.80 -6.31
N CYS A 4 -65.08 24.10 -5.98
CA CYS A 4 -64.25 24.87 -5.01
C CYS A 4 -63.00 24.22 -4.35
N ALA A 5 -61.88 24.92 -4.08
CA ALA A 5 -61.77 26.25 -3.48
C ALA A 5 -60.36 26.89 -3.60
N LEU A 6 -60.34 28.20 -3.34
CA LEU A 6 -59.24 29.16 -3.23
C LEU A 6 -58.13 28.79 -2.23
N ASN A 7 -56.89 29.24 -2.50
CA ASN A 7 -56.14 30.04 -1.53
C ASN A 7 -55.02 30.88 -2.18
N LEU A 8 -55.00 32.16 -1.80
CA LEU A 8 -54.08 33.22 -2.21
C LEU A 8 -52.96 33.40 -1.17
N ALA A 9 -51.79 33.82 -1.68
CA ALA A 9 -50.78 34.70 -1.10
C ALA A 9 -50.07 34.29 0.21
N SER A 10 -48.73 34.17 0.15
CA SER A 10 -47.81 35.29 0.48
C SER A 10 -46.40 34.77 0.77
N SER A 11 -45.41 35.34 0.07
CA SER A 11 -43.97 35.19 0.36
C SER A 11 -43.54 36.17 1.47
N PRO A 12 -42.54 35.83 2.30
CA PRO A 12 -41.74 36.82 2.99
C PRO A 12 -40.26 36.83 2.52
N PRO A 13 -39.53 37.93 2.79
CA PRO A 13 -38.39 38.35 1.99
C PRO A 13 -37.03 37.88 2.51
N ALA A 14 -36.05 37.95 1.60
CA ALA A 14 -34.62 37.83 1.87
C ALA A 14 -34.12 38.94 2.79
N LEU A 15 -33.32 38.57 3.79
CA LEU A 15 -32.53 39.48 4.62
C LEU A 15 -31.04 39.24 4.34
N SER A 16 -30.46 40.23 3.68
CA SER A 16 -29.02 40.44 3.54
C SER A 16 -28.41 40.84 4.88
N ALA A 17 -27.42 40.08 5.37
CA ALA A 17 -26.55 40.50 6.45
C ALA A 17 -25.11 40.57 5.95
N ASN A 18 -24.65 41.79 5.69
CA ASN A 18 -23.24 42.13 5.51
C ASN A 18 -22.52 42.00 6.86
N LEU A 19 -21.60 41.06 6.98
CA LEU A 19 -20.60 41.03 8.04
C LEU A 19 -19.22 41.25 7.41
N ARG A 20 -18.81 42.53 7.39
CA ARG A 20 -17.41 42.93 7.30
C ARG A 20 -16.77 42.70 8.67
N ILE A 21 -15.81 41.79 8.75
CA ILE A 21 -14.84 41.75 9.84
C ILE A 21 -13.45 41.84 9.21
N SER A 22 -12.72 42.83 9.68
CA SER A 22 -11.39 43.28 9.24
C SER A 22 -10.29 42.25 9.53
N PRO A 23 -9.18 42.25 8.77
CA PRO A 23 -8.07 41.34 8.99
C PRO A 23 -7.19 41.82 10.15
N THR A 24 -7.05 41.01 11.19
CA THR A 24 -6.03 41.22 12.23
C THR A 24 -4.67 40.79 11.71
N ARG A 25 -3.77 41.77 11.60
CA ARG A 25 -2.32 41.61 11.37
C ARG A 25 -1.71 40.72 12.45
N PHE A 26 -1.08 39.61 12.04
CA PHE A 26 -0.01 38.99 12.83
C PHE A 26 1.33 39.39 12.22
N SER A 27 2.12 40.15 12.97
CA SER A 27 3.53 40.43 12.67
C SER A 27 4.41 39.37 13.33
N PRO A 28 5.51 38.93 12.70
CA PRO A 28 6.36 37.88 13.23
C PRO A 28 7.34 38.46 14.27
N LEU A 29 7.38 37.87 15.46
CA LEU A 29 8.44 38.13 16.42
C LEU A 29 9.69 37.34 16.02
N ARG A 30 10.68 38.10 15.54
CA ARG A 30 12.05 37.71 15.27
C ARG A 30 12.83 37.68 16.60
N ARG A 31 13.40 36.54 16.96
CA ARG A 31 14.52 36.40 17.93
C ARG A 31 15.43 35.27 17.41
N THR A 32 16.46 35.57 16.63
CA THR A 32 17.87 35.78 17.04
C THR A 32 18.42 34.74 18.01
N LEU A 33 19.34 33.94 17.48
CA LEU A 33 20.25 32.96 18.11
C LEU A 33 21.06 33.55 19.29
N PRO A 34 21.71 32.67 20.07
CA PRO A 34 23.17 32.68 19.95
C PRO A 34 23.81 31.29 19.76
N LEU A 35 24.88 31.31 18.95
CA LEU A 35 25.93 30.30 18.87
C LEU A 35 26.60 30.11 20.24
N THR A 36 26.95 28.87 20.58
CA THR A 36 28.25 28.54 21.20
C THR A 36 28.62 27.08 20.91
N SER A 37 29.71 26.88 20.17
CA SER A 37 30.50 25.64 20.15
C SER A 37 31.42 25.61 21.38
N PRO A 38 31.97 24.43 21.75
CA PRO A 38 33.41 24.29 21.52
C PRO A 38 33.85 22.92 20.97
N SER A 39 35.05 22.99 20.39
CA SER A 39 35.86 21.96 19.72
C SER A 39 36.57 21.01 20.70
N VAL A 40 37.31 20.05 20.11
CA VAL A 40 38.49 19.27 20.59
C VAL A 40 38.18 17.76 20.67
N ALA A 41 38.48 16.96 19.63
CA ALA A 41 39.77 16.39 19.18
C ALA A 41 40.19 15.11 19.91
N GLY A 42 40.51 14.05 19.15
CA GLY A 42 41.17 12.84 19.68
C GLY A 42 41.00 11.57 18.85
N LYS A 43 41.71 11.46 17.72
CA LYS A 43 42.28 10.18 17.22
C LYS A 43 43.48 9.81 18.13
N PRO A 44 43.98 8.56 18.26
CA PRO A 44 44.38 7.69 17.13
C PRO A 44 44.22 6.17 17.46
N LEU A 45 44.75 5.13 16.81
CA LEU A 45 46.02 4.84 16.13
C LEU A 45 45.87 3.47 15.42
N PHE A 46 46.57 3.30 14.30
CA PHE A 46 46.87 2.03 13.63
C PHE A 46 47.76 1.12 14.51
N CYS A 47 47.64 -0.20 14.38
CA CYS A 47 48.78 -1.10 14.58
C CYS A 47 48.65 -2.39 13.75
N SER A 48 49.74 -2.68 13.05
CA SER A 48 50.07 -3.83 12.21
C SER A 48 50.78 -4.93 12.98
N HIS A 49 50.68 -6.19 12.54
CA HIS A 49 51.74 -7.25 12.46
C HIS A 49 51.05 -8.63 12.31
N LEU A 50 51.18 -9.32 11.17
CA LEU A 50 52.24 -10.25 10.73
C LEU A 50 52.30 -11.62 11.44
N HIS A 51 52.19 -12.65 10.59
CA HIS A 51 52.82 -13.98 10.61
C HIS A 51 52.15 -15.23 11.26
N ARG A 52 51.80 -16.16 10.34
CA ARG A 52 52.33 -17.54 10.19
C ARG A 52 51.35 -18.70 10.41
N SER A 53 50.89 -19.21 9.27
CA SER A 53 50.70 -20.62 8.86
C SER A 53 50.95 -21.74 9.89
N THR A 54 49.94 -22.59 10.06
CA THR A 54 50.10 -24.06 10.10
C THR A 54 48.93 -24.76 9.38
N ASN A 55 49.28 -25.71 8.51
CA ASN A 55 48.40 -26.60 7.75
C ASN A 55 47.58 -27.54 8.63
N SER A 56 46.35 -27.88 8.20
CA SER A 56 45.85 -29.26 8.28
C SER A 56 44.70 -29.53 7.29
N SER A 57 45.03 -30.30 6.25
CA SER A 57 44.28 -31.38 5.61
C SER A 57 42.80 -31.24 5.17
N ARG A 58 42.64 -31.50 3.86
CA ARG A 58 41.60 -32.32 3.18
C ARG A 58 40.15 -31.80 3.15
N SER A 59 39.72 -31.40 1.96
CA SER A 59 38.84 -32.21 1.11
C SER A 59 38.63 -31.50 -0.23
N GLN A 60 39.05 -32.13 -1.33
CA GLN A 60 38.74 -31.67 -2.68
C GLN A 60 37.30 -32.02 -3.00
N PHE A 61 36.43 -31.01 -3.14
CA PHE A 61 35.20 -31.15 -3.91
C PHE A 61 35.20 -30.13 -5.04
N ARG A 62 35.29 -30.69 -6.25
CA ARG A 62 35.25 -30.03 -7.54
C ARG A 62 33.83 -29.53 -7.79
N THR A 63 33.53 -28.28 -7.50
CA THR A 63 32.26 -27.66 -7.91
C THR A 63 32.36 -27.30 -9.39
N LYS A 64 31.64 -28.05 -10.22
CA LYS A 64 31.38 -27.68 -11.61
C LYS A 64 30.54 -26.41 -11.60
N SER A 65 31.07 -25.37 -12.24
CA SER A 65 30.29 -24.23 -12.71
C SER A 65 29.20 -24.75 -13.65
N SER A 66 27.94 -24.51 -13.30
CA SER A 66 26.80 -24.68 -14.20
C SER A 66 26.21 -23.30 -14.45
N MET A 67 26.24 -22.90 -15.72
CA MET A 67 25.56 -21.72 -16.25
C MET A 67 24.09 -21.79 -15.83
N ALA A 68 23.59 -20.75 -15.16
CA ALA A 68 22.17 -20.58 -14.91
C ALA A 68 21.51 -20.09 -16.20
N GLU A 69 20.79 -21.00 -16.85
CA GLU A 69 19.87 -20.68 -17.93
C GLU A 69 18.67 -19.93 -17.33
N LYS A 70 18.38 -18.74 -17.89
CA LYS A 70 17.36 -17.83 -17.38
C LYS A 70 15.98 -18.35 -17.80
N VAL A 71 15.41 -19.22 -16.98
CA VAL A 71 14.00 -19.64 -17.09
C VAL A 71 13.19 -18.76 -16.15
N THR A 72 12.31 -17.93 -16.70
CA THR A 72 11.34 -17.10 -15.97
C THR A 72 10.30 -18.01 -15.31
N GLY A 73 10.64 -18.52 -14.12
CA GLY A 73 9.72 -19.25 -13.25
C GLY A 73 8.96 -18.31 -12.33
N LYS A 74 7.65 -18.52 -12.22
CA LYS A 74 6.75 -17.87 -11.25
C LYS A 74 7.38 -17.94 -9.85
N SER A 75 7.63 -16.81 -9.18
CA SER A 75 8.22 -16.82 -7.84
C SER A 75 7.24 -17.48 -6.85
N LYS A 76 7.65 -18.57 -6.21
CA LYS A 76 6.84 -19.21 -5.16
C LYS A 76 6.73 -18.25 -3.97
N ALA A 77 5.51 -18.06 -3.44
CA ALA A 77 5.28 -17.19 -2.29
C ALA A 77 6.05 -17.65 -1.05
N GLU A 78 6.72 -16.73 -0.37
CA GLU A 78 7.27 -16.97 0.98
C GLU A 78 6.11 -16.91 1.99
N VAL A 79 5.94 -17.93 2.82
CA VAL A 79 4.87 -17.98 3.83
C VAL A 79 5.46 -17.82 5.23
N LYS A 80 4.96 -16.85 5.99
CA LYS A 80 5.34 -16.56 7.38
C LYS A 80 4.10 -16.67 8.26
N VAL A 81 4.13 -17.60 9.21
CA VAL A 81 3.06 -17.81 10.19
C VAL A 81 3.51 -17.29 11.55
N TYR A 82 2.65 -16.50 12.19
CA TYR A 82 2.90 -15.86 13.49
C TYR A 82 1.86 -16.33 14.52
N ASP A 83 2.22 -16.34 15.80
CA ASP A 83 1.34 -16.85 16.86
C ASP A 83 0.13 -15.94 17.11
N SER A 84 0.19 -14.66 16.71
CA SER A 84 -0.88 -13.69 16.90
C SER A 84 -0.90 -12.58 15.84
N GLU A 85 -2.02 -11.85 15.74
CA GLU A 85 -2.11 -10.60 14.95
C GLU A 85 -1.04 -9.58 15.36
N GLU A 86 -0.68 -9.53 16.65
CA GLU A 86 0.31 -8.57 17.17
C GLU A 86 1.71 -8.85 16.62
N GLU A 87 2.15 -10.11 16.67
CA GLU A 87 3.45 -10.51 16.12
C GLU A 87 3.51 -10.33 14.60
N LEU A 88 2.41 -10.63 13.90
CA LEU A 88 2.28 -10.36 12.48
C LEU A 88 2.44 -8.86 12.18
N ALA A 89 1.77 -8.00 12.96
CA ALA A 89 1.86 -6.55 12.78
C ALA A 89 3.30 -6.03 13.01
N VAL A 90 4.00 -6.56 14.02
CA VAL A 90 5.42 -6.22 14.27
C VAL A 90 6.30 -6.63 13.09
N ALA A 91 6.12 -7.83 12.56
CA ALA A 91 6.90 -8.32 11.44
C ALA A 91 6.60 -7.58 10.13
N LEU A 92 5.33 -7.24 9.88
CA LEU A 92 4.91 -6.46 8.71
C LEU A 92 5.48 -5.03 8.76
N ALA A 93 5.48 -4.40 9.93
CA ALA A 93 6.09 -3.09 10.11
C ALA A 93 7.60 -3.13 9.86
N LYS A 94 8.29 -4.14 10.40
CA LYS A 94 9.72 -4.34 10.12
C LYS A 94 9.99 -4.49 8.62
N TYR A 95 9.25 -5.38 7.95
CA TYR A 95 9.39 -5.61 6.51
C TYR A 95 9.18 -4.33 5.71
N THR A 96 8.13 -3.57 6.03
CA THR A 96 7.82 -2.31 5.34
C THR A 96 8.90 -1.24 5.59
N ALA A 97 9.42 -1.15 6.82
CA ALA A 97 10.49 -0.22 7.17
C ALA A 97 11.81 -0.56 6.45
N ASP A 98 12.17 -1.86 6.38
CA ASP A 98 13.37 -2.32 5.66
C ASP A 98 13.26 -1.99 4.16
N LEU A 99 12.09 -2.20 3.54
CA LEU A 99 11.85 -1.83 2.14
C LEU A 99 11.90 -0.31 1.95
N SER A 100 11.30 0.45 2.86
CA SER A 100 11.39 1.91 2.85
C SER A 100 12.84 2.36 2.85
N GLU A 101 13.66 1.85 3.76
CA GLU A 101 15.08 2.20 3.85
C GLU A 101 15.83 1.86 2.55
N LYS A 102 15.59 0.65 2.01
CA LYS A 102 16.21 0.20 0.76
C LYS A 102 15.89 1.14 -0.41
N PHE A 103 14.61 1.37 -0.69
CA PHE A 103 14.21 2.16 -1.85
C PHE A 103 14.52 3.66 -1.70
N CYS A 104 14.44 4.18 -0.47
CA CYS A 104 14.90 5.54 -0.19
C CYS A 104 16.40 5.73 -0.47
N LYS A 105 17.24 4.70 -0.26
CA LYS A 105 18.67 4.75 -0.62
C LYS A 105 18.90 4.63 -2.13
N GLU A 106 18.08 3.86 -2.83
CA GLU A 106 18.24 3.60 -4.26
C GLU A 106 17.72 4.74 -5.14
N ARG A 107 16.58 5.35 -4.78
CA ARG A 107 15.85 6.29 -5.65
C ARG A 107 15.35 7.55 -4.96
N ASP A 108 15.68 7.75 -3.68
CA ASP A 108 15.24 8.91 -2.87
C ASP A 108 13.71 9.03 -2.74
N ALA A 109 12.99 7.93 -2.97
CA ALA A 109 11.53 7.83 -2.88
C ALA A 109 11.11 6.41 -2.49
N PHE A 110 9.95 6.27 -1.85
CA PHE A 110 9.35 4.99 -1.51
C PHE A 110 7.85 4.99 -1.81
N THR A 111 7.43 4.16 -2.75
CA THR A 111 6.05 4.06 -3.22
C THR A 111 5.33 2.88 -2.57
N VAL A 112 4.39 3.17 -1.68
CA VAL A 112 3.61 2.18 -0.95
C VAL A 112 2.15 2.24 -1.37
N VAL A 113 1.61 1.09 -1.78
CA VAL A 113 0.19 0.91 -2.07
C VAL A 113 -0.45 0.16 -0.92
N VAL A 114 -1.59 0.64 -0.42
CA VAL A 114 -2.35 0.00 0.64
C VAL A 114 -3.73 -0.45 0.16
N SER A 115 -4.20 -1.57 0.69
CA SER A 115 -5.63 -1.91 0.67
C SER A 115 -6.34 -1.42 1.93
N GLY A 116 -7.67 -1.42 1.91
CA GLY A 116 -8.47 -1.22 3.12
C GLY A 116 -8.53 -2.44 4.05
N GLY A 117 -9.56 -2.45 4.90
CA GLY A 117 -9.90 -3.57 5.77
C GLY A 117 -8.96 -3.73 6.97
N SER A 118 -8.80 -4.97 7.45
CA SER A 118 -8.00 -5.27 8.65
C SER A 118 -6.52 -4.98 8.49
N LEU A 119 -6.00 -4.89 7.25
CA LEU A 119 -4.61 -4.54 6.98
C LEU A 119 -4.18 -3.25 7.69
N ILE A 120 -5.06 -2.23 7.70
CA ILE A 120 -4.73 -0.93 8.28
C ILE A 120 -4.42 -1.05 9.78
N LYS A 121 -5.05 -2.00 10.48
CA LYS A 121 -4.73 -2.29 11.88
C LYS A 121 -3.31 -2.82 12.04
N SER A 122 -2.83 -3.62 11.09
CA SER A 122 -1.46 -4.16 11.13
C SER A 122 -0.38 -3.09 10.91
N LEU A 123 -0.73 -1.97 10.27
CA LEU A 123 0.19 -0.84 10.08
C LEU A 123 0.43 -0.03 11.37
N ARG A 124 -0.34 -0.27 12.44
CA ARG A 124 -0.19 0.44 13.73
C ARG A 124 1.22 0.42 14.28
N LYS A 125 1.98 -0.65 13.99
CA LYS A 125 3.36 -0.78 14.48
C LYS A 125 4.35 0.17 13.82
N LEU A 126 4.05 0.67 12.62
CA LEU A 126 4.89 1.68 11.96
C LEU A 126 4.83 3.06 12.64
N VAL A 127 3.80 3.33 13.45
CA VAL A 127 3.63 4.61 14.16
C VAL A 127 4.14 4.56 15.60
N GLU A 128 4.74 3.44 16.00
CA GLU A 128 5.39 3.25 17.30
C GLU A 128 6.92 3.33 17.15
N PRO A 129 7.68 3.64 18.23
CA PRO A 129 9.13 3.53 18.21
C PRO A 129 9.60 2.09 17.89
N PRO A 130 10.72 1.93 17.16
CA PRO A 130 11.59 3.00 16.65
C PRO A 130 11.11 3.61 15.33
N TYR A 131 10.11 3.02 14.67
CA TYR A 131 9.78 3.32 13.26
C TYR A 131 9.28 4.74 13.03
N ILE A 132 8.46 5.28 13.95
CA ILE A 132 7.95 6.65 13.83
C ILE A 132 9.08 7.68 13.70
N ASP A 133 10.22 7.44 14.37
CA ASP A 133 11.37 8.34 14.39
C ASP A 133 12.46 7.96 13.38
N SER A 134 12.54 6.69 12.97
CA SER A 134 13.60 6.19 12.08
C SER A 134 13.24 6.22 10.59
N ILE A 135 11.95 6.22 10.25
CA ILE A 135 11.48 6.26 8.86
C ILE A 135 11.49 7.70 8.35
N ASP A 136 12.06 7.92 7.17
CA ASP A 136 11.97 9.19 6.47
C ASP A 136 10.63 9.32 5.71
N TRP A 137 9.60 9.75 6.44
CA TRP A 137 8.24 9.92 5.93
C TRP A 137 8.14 10.95 4.79
N SER A 138 9.14 11.83 4.63
CA SER A 138 9.16 12.80 3.53
C SER A 138 9.35 12.13 2.16
N LYS A 139 9.88 10.90 2.13
CA LYS A 139 10.12 10.12 0.91
C LYS A 139 8.99 9.15 0.58
N TRP A 140 8.04 8.97 1.49
CA TRP A 140 6.90 8.10 1.27
C TRP A 140 5.92 8.72 0.29
N HIS A 141 5.43 7.91 -0.63
CA HIS A 141 4.33 8.20 -1.54
C HIS A 141 3.27 7.10 -1.37
N VAL A 142 2.08 7.47 -0.89
CA VAL A 142 1.02 6.53 -0.49
C VAL A 142 -0.10 6.52 -1.52
N PHE A 143 -0.50 5.31 -1.92
CA PHE A 143 -1.52 5.01 -2.90
C PHE A 143 -2.52 3.99 -2.37
N TRP A 144 -3.68 3.90 -2.99
CA TRP A 144 -4.66 2.84 -2.75
C TRP A 144 -4.74 1.89 -3.93
N VAL A 145 -4.83 0.59 -3.63
CA VAL A 145 -5.06 -0.46 -4.65
C VAL A 145 -6.51 -0.47 -5.12
N ASP A 146 -7.44 -0.09 -4.24
CA ASP A 146 -8.86 0.08 -4.53
C ASP A 146 -9.49 1.11 -3.59
N GLU A 147 -10.64 1.64 -3.99
CA GLU A 147 -11.47 2.51 -3.14
C GLU A 147 -12.94 2.39 -3.52
N ARG A 148 -13.78 2.67 -2.55
CA ARG A 148 -15.23 2.75 -2.65
C ARG A 148 -15.55 4.16 -3.10
N VAL A 149 -16.39 4.29 -4.13
CA VAL A 149 -16.78 5.60 -4.66
C VAL A 149 -17.84 6.19 -3.75
N VAL A 150 -17.37 6.70 -2.61
CA VAL A 150 -18.11 7.35 -1.53
C VAL A 150 -17.30 8.56 -1.04
N PRO A 151 -17.91 9.53 -0.34
CA PRO A 151 -17.17 10.64 0.25
C PRO A 151 -16.01 10.18 1.14
N ARG A 152 -14.92 10.96 1.20
CA ARG A 152 -13.71 10.66 1.99
C ARG A 152 -13.94 10.57 3.51
N ASP A 153 -15.03 11.10 4.02
CA ASP A 153 -15.45 11.00 5.42
C ASP A 153 -16.50 9.90 5.64
N HIS A 154 -16.83 9.14 4.60
CA HIS A 154 -17.75 8.02 4.70
C HIS A 154 -17.09 6.82 5.40
N PRO A 155 -17.80 6.08 6.29
CA PRO A 155 -17.25 4.93 7.00
C PRO A 155 -16.69 3.80 6.12
N ASP A 156 -17.20 3.68 4.89
CA ASP A 156 -16.71 2.68 3.91
C ASP A 156 -15.48 3.11 3.11
N SER A 157 -14.99 4.34 3.28
CA SER A 157 -13.81 4.85 2.59
C SER A 157 -12.52 4.21 3.12
N ASN A 158 -11.74 3.62 2.22
CA ASN A 158 -10.40 3.15 2.53
C ASN A 158 -9.47 4.32 2.88
N TYR A 159 -9.66 5.50 2.28
CA TYR A 159 -8.95 6.73 2.64
C TYR A 159 -9.20 7.09 4.11
N LEU A 160 -10.46 7.19 4.55
CA LEU A 160 -10.79 7.51 5.95
C LEU A 160 -10.13 6.51 6.90
N LEU A 161 -10.31 5.22 6.62
CA LEU A 161 -9.76 4.15 7.43
C LEU A 161 -8.24 4.26 7.57
N THR A 162 -7.54 4.52 6.45
CA THR A 162 -6.08 4.67 6.42
C THR A 162 -5.65 5.96 7.11
N TYR A 163 -6.41 7.05 6.96
CA TYR A 163 -6.13 8.33 7.59
C TYR A 163 -6.18 8.22 9.11
N ASP A 164 -7.27 7.68 9.65
CA ASP A 164 -7.47 7.51 11.09
C ASP A 164 -6.49 6.46 11.66
N GLY A 165 -6.28 5.36 10.93
CA GLY A 165 -5.43 4.26 11.34
C GLY A 165 -3.93 4.59 11.32
N PHE A 166 -3.49 5.40 10.35
CA PHE A 166 -2.08 5.53 10.00
C PHE A 166 -1.66 6.97 9.61
N LEU A 167 -2.25 7.57 8.57
CA LEU A 167 -1.68 8.81 7.98
C LEU A 167 -1.73 10.02 8.91
N SER A 168 -2.77 10.14 9.74
CA SER A 168 -2.90 11.23 10.73
C SER A 168 -1.85 11.20 11.83
N LYS A 169 -1.07 10.11 11.93
CA LYS A 169 -0.08 9.87 12.98
C LYS A 169 1.36 10.01 12.51
N ILE A 170 1.59 10.25 11.22
CA ILE A 170 2.94 10.34 10.63
C ILE A 170 3.16 11.72 9.96
N PRO A 171 4.39 12.25 9.95
CA PRO A 171 4.70 13.54 9.33
C PRO A 171 4.89 13.42 7.81
N ILE A 172 3.94 12.80 7.10
CA ILE A 172 3.97 12.67 5.64
C ILE A 172 3.52 13.98 4.95
N PRO A 173 4.20 14.45 3.89
CA PRO A 173 3.75 15.59 3.11
C PRO A 173 2.39 15.31 2.44
N ALA A 174 1.45 16.26 2.54
CA ALA A 174 0.11 16.09 1.97
C ALA A 174 0.13 15.82 0.44
N GLY A 175 1.10 16.40 -0.28
CA GLY A 175 1.29 16.17 -1.72
C GLY A 175 1.78 14.77 -2.09
N HIS A 176 2.11 13.93 -1.11
CA HIS A 176 2.57 12.55 -1.32
C HIS A 176 1.48 11.51 -1.00
N VAL A 177 0.26 11.96 -0.70
CA VAL A 177 -0.89 11.09 -0.46
C VAL A 177 -1.81 11.18 -1.68
N TYR A 178 -1.78 10.15 -2.52
CA TYR A 178 -2.53 10.10 -3.78
C TYR A 178 -3.85 9.39 -3.56
N ALA A 179 -4.75 10.09 -2.87
CA ALA A 179 -6.11 9.61 -2.62
C ALA A 179 -6.97 9.71 -3.87
N ILE A 180 -7.92 8.78 -3.98
CA ILE A 180 -8.86 8.71 -5.08
C ILE A 180 -9.86 9.88 -4.98
N ASN A 181 -10.33 10.37 -6.12
CA ASN A 181 -11.23 11.52 -6.20
C ASN A 181 -12.68 11.08 -5.98
N ASP A 182 -13.20 11.37 -4.79
CA ASP A 182 -14.53 11.01 -4.31
C ASP A 182 -15.65 11.90 -4.88
N ALA A 183 -15.31 12.98 -5.58
CA ALA A 183 -16.27 13.85 -6.25
C ALA A 183 -16.67 13.35 -7.65
N LEU A 184 -16.02 12.30 -8.16
CA LEU A 184 -16.21 11.77 -9.52
C LEU A 184 -17.03 10.48 -9.53
N SER A 185 -17.61 10.15 -10.69
CA SER A 185 -18.17 8.81 -10.91
C SER A 185 -17.06 7.75 -10.88
N ALA A 186 -17.42 6.47 -10.73
CA ALA A 186 -16.45 5.37 -10.71
C ALA A 186 -15.56 5.35 -11.97
N GLU A 187 -16.15 5.56 -13.16
CA GLU A 187 -15.41 5.71 -14.42
C GLU A 187 -14.40 6.85 -14.36
N ALA A 188 -14.88 8.05 -14.04
CA ALA A 188 -14.07 9.25 -14.09
C ALA A 188 -12.99 9.25 -13.00
N ALA A 189 -13.27 8.68 -11.84
CA ALA A 189 -12.29 8.48 -10.77
C ALA A 189 -11.19 7.49 -11.18
N ALA A 190 -11.52 6.41 -11.89
CA ALA A 190 -10.53 5.47 -12.41
C ALA A 190 -9.62 6.13 -13.46
N ASP A 191 -10.20 6.87 -14.41
CA ASP A 191 -9.44 7.56 -15.45
C ASP A 191 -8.57 8.70 -14.87
N ASP A 192 -9.08 9.45 -13.87
CA ASP A 192 -8.34 10.47 -13.13
C ASP A 192 -7.14 9.87 -12.37
N TYR A 193 -7.37 8.76 -11.67
CA TYR A 193 -6.33 8.09 -10.91
C TYR A 193 -5.25 7.48 -11.82
N GLU A 194 -5.64 6.85 -12.95
CA GLU A 194 -4.68 6.41 -13.96
C GLU A 194 -3.87 7.58 -14.55
N THR A 195 -4.52 8.71 -14.83
CA THR A 195 -3.84 9.93 -15.31
C THR A 195 -2.81 10.44 -14.31
N CYS A 196 -3.15 10.44 -13.01
CA CYS A 196 -2.24 10.76 -11.93
C CYS A 196 -1.01 9.83 -11.94
N LEU A 197 -1.21 8.51 -12.00
CA LEU A 197 -0.11 7.54 -12.06
C LEU A 197 0.79 7.76 -13.28
N ARG A 198 0.21 8.03 -14.46
CA ARG A 198 0.97 8.34 -15.68
C ARG A 198 1.79 9.61 -15.54
N HIS A 199 1.29 10.62 -14.83
CA HIS A 199 2.05 11.83 -14.51
C HIS A 199 3.23 11.50 -13.58
N LEU A 200 2.99 10.69 -12.55
CA LEU A 200 4.03 10.30 -11.59
C LEU A 200 5.16 9.51 -12.25
N VAL A 201 4.83 8.66 -13.22
CA VAL A 201 5.81 7.99 -14.09
C VAL A 201 6.66 9.00 -14.87
N LYS A 202 6.04 10.00 -15.50
CA LYS A 202 6.78 11.05 -16.23
C LYS A 202 7.68 11.88 -15.30
N SER A 203 7.24 12.11 -14.06
CA SER A 203 8.00 12.82 -13.03
C SER A 203 9.07 11.96 -12.35
N LYS A 204 9.16 10.66 -12.69
CA LYS A 204 10.12 9.68 -12.13
C LYS A 204 9.92 9.38 -10.64
N ILE A 205 8.75 9.65 -10.10
CA ILE A 205 8.35 9.19 -8.76
C ILE A 205 7.99 7.69 -8.80
N LEU A 206 7.34 7.27 -9.89
CA LEU A 206 6.93 5.89 -10.12
C LEU A 206 7.69 5.29 -11.31
N ASP A 207 8.23 4.09 -11.15
CA ASP A 207 8.91 3.41 -12.24
C ASP A 207 7.93 2.68 -13.16
N ILE A 208 8.41 2.26 -14.33
CA ILE A 208 7.71 1.34 -15.23
C ILE A 208 8.48 0.03 -15.26
N SER A 209 7.75 -1.08 -15.12
CA SER A 209 8.34 -2.40 -15.33
C SER A 209 8.81 -2.54 -16.78
N LYS A 210 10.04 -3.00 -16.94
CA LYS A 210 10.60 -3.34 -18.27
C LYS A 210 10.00 -4.62 -18.85
N GLU A 211 9.39 -5.45 -18.00
CA GLU A 211 8.84 -6.75 -18.37
C GLU A 211 7.38 -6.62 -18.79
N SER A 212 6.57 -5.92 -17.99
CA SER A 212 5.13 -5.78 -18.24
C SER A 212 4.75 -4.47 -18.95
N GLY A 213 5.55 -3.41 -18.82
CA GLY A 213 5.20 -2.06 -19.31
C GLY A 213 4.20 -1.30 -18.42
N PHE A 214 3.84 -1.84 -17.26
CA PHE A 214 2.93 -1.22 -16.28
C PHE A 214 3.70 -0.50 -15.16
N PRO A 215 3.06 0.40 -14.41
CA PRO A 215 3.67 1.05 -13.24
C PRO A 215 4.18 0.03 -12.23
N LYS A 216 5.41 0.23 -11.78
CA LYS A 216 6.12 -0.61 -10.82
C LYS A 216 6.24 0.12 -9.50
N PHE A 217 5.42 -0.30 -8.54
CA PHE A 217 5.46 0.17 -7.16
C PHE A 217 6.50 -0.61 -6.35
N ASP A 218 6.98 -0.01 -5.26
CA ASP A 218 7.98 -0.64 -4.40
C ASP A 218 7.38 -1.73 -3.55
N VAL A 219 6.23 -1.45 -2.94
CA VAL A 219 5.48 -2.43 -2.18
C VAL A 219 3.98 -2.21 -2.32
N MET A 220 3.25 -3.31 -2.48
CA MET A 220 1.81 -3.34 -2.25
C MET A 220 1.51 -4.15 -1.00
N LEU A 221 0.95 -3.48 0.00
CA LEU A 221 0.43 -4.09 1.21
C LEU A 221 -1.04 -4.41 0.95
N LEU A 222 -1.35 -5.70 0.87
CA LEU A 222 -2.65 -6.19 0.43
C LEU A 222 -3.30 -7.06 1.52
N GLY A 223 -4.58 -6.80 1.78
CA GLY A 223 -5.45 -7.72 2.49
C GLY A 223 -6.14 -8.69 1.52
N MET A 224 -6.85 -9.65 2.10
CA MET A 224 -7.62 -10.65 1.36
C MET A 224 -9.04 -10.76 1.92
N GLY A 225 -10.04 -10.78 1.03
CA GLY A 225 -11.43 -11.07 1.38
C GLY A 225 -11.64 -12.49 1.90
N PRO A 226 -12.71 -12.76 2.68
CA PRO A 226 -13.05 -14.13 3.10
C PRO A 226 -13.46 -15.06 1.93
N ASP A 227 -13.72 -14.47 0.76
CA ASP A 227 -14.01 -15.08 -0.53
C ASP A 227 -12.77 -15.12 -1.45
N GLY A 228 -11.61 -14.67 -0.99
CA GLY A 228 -10.37 -14.65 -1.78
C GLY A 228 -10.26 -13.51 -2.80
N HIS A 229 -11.14 -12.50 -2.73
CA HIS A 229 -10.93 -11.27 -3.49
C HIS A 229 -9.71 -10.50 -2.97
N VAL A 230 -9.06 -9.78 -3.88
CA VAL A 230 -8.00 -8.80 -3.59
C VAL A 230 -8.41 -7.50 -4.26
N ALA A 231 -8.16 -6.36 -3.62
CA ALA A 231 -8.64 -5.06 -4.11
C ALA A 231 -10.17 -5.11 -4.34
N SER A 232 -10.66 -4.65 -5.49
CA SER A 232 -12.05 -4.90 -5.91
C SER A 232 -12.16 -5.91 -7.06
N LEU A 233 -11.28 -6.92 -7.06
CA LEU A 233 -11.26 -8.02 -8.03
C LEU A 233 -11.86 -9.27 -7.38
N PHE A 234 -13.12 -9.55 -7.71
CA PHE A 234 -13.94 -10.57 -7.05
C PHE A 234 -13.98 -11.91 -7.80
N PRO A 235 -14.12 -13.05 -7.10
CA PRO A 235 -14.29 -14.35 -7.75
C PRO A 235 -15.50 -14.34 -8.71
N GLY A 236 -15.31 -14.90 -9.91
CA GLY A 236 -16.36 -14.99 -10.94
C GLY A 236 -16.73 -13.67 -11.62
N HIS A 237 -16.19 -12.53 -11.19
CA HIS A 237 -16.46 -11.23 -11.82
C HIS A 237 -15.53 -11.00 -13.02
N PRO A 238 -16.02 -10.58 -14.20
CA PRO A 238 -15.22 -10.50 -15.42
C PRO A 238 -14.03 -9.52 -15.34
N LEU A 239 -14.07 -8.56 -14.41
CA LEU A 239 -13.00 -7.57 -14.19
C LEU A 239 -11.64 -8.18 -13.82
N VAL A 240 -11.61 -9.43 -13.32
CA VAL A 240 -10.35 -10.17 -13.10
C VAL A 240 -9.58 -10.43 -14.39
N HIS A 241 -10.22 -10.28 -15.55
CA HIS A 241 -9.65 -10.45 -16.89
C HIS A 241 -9.35 -9.14 -17.61
N GLU A 242 -9.43 -7.99 -16.94
CA GLU A 242 -9.00 -6.69 -17.52
C GLU A 242 -7.51 -6.71 -17.85
N LYS A 243 -7.16 -6.36 -19.09
CA LYS A 243 -5.82 -6.51 -19.67
C LYS A 243 -5.16 -5.21 -20.11
N GLU A 244 -5.94 -4.16 -20.32
CA GLU A 244 -5.47 -2.95 -20.99
C GLU A 244 -5.26 -1.81 -20.00
N LYS A 245 -6.22 -1.60 -19.10
CA LYS A 245 -6.19 -0.47 -18.16
C LYS A 245 -5.21 -0.68 -17.01
N TRP A 246 -4.66 0.41 -16.49
CA TRP A 246 -3.91 0.40 -15.22
C TRP A 246 -4.88 0.40 -14.04
N VAL A 247 -5.89 1.27 -14.14
CA VAL A 247 -6.95 1.44 -13.16
C VAL A 247 -8.29 1.25 -13.86
N THR A 248 -9.18 0.50 -13.25
CA THR A 248 -10.54 0.28 -13.76
C THR A 248 -11.56 0.45 -12.65
N PHE A 249 -12.84 0.30 -12.99
CA PHE A 249 -13.96 0.50 -12.09
C PHE A 249 -14.92 -0.69 -12.14
N ILE A 250 -15.72 -0.80 -11.09
CA ILE A 250 -16.82 -1.76 -10.96
C ILE A 250 -18.04 -1.04 -10.42
N LYS A 251 -19.22 -1.36 -10.94
CA LYS A 251 -20.50 -0.73 -10.55
C LYS A 251 -21.48 -1.69 -9.91
N ASP A 252 -21.13 -2.97 -9.90
CA ASP A 252 -21.94 -4.11 -9.51
C ASP A 252 -21.13 -5.02 -8.57
N SER A 253 -20.29 -4.42 -7.72
CA SER A 253 -19.54 -5.17 -6.72
C SER A 253 -20.50 -6.04 -5.89
N PRO A 254 -20.19 -7.33 -5.71
CA PRO A 254 -21.01 -8.25 -4.93
C PRO A 254 -21.03 -7.90 -3.44
N LYS A 255 -20.22 -6.92 -3.03
CA LYS A 255 -20.17 -6.36 -1.67
C LYS A 255 -20.47 -4.86 -1.70
N PRO A 256 -21.29 -4.35 -0.77
CA PRO A 256 -21.55 -2.92 -0.69
C PRO A 256 -20.27 -2.13 -0.33
N PRO A 257 -20.19 -0.85 -0.70
CA PRO A 257 -20.97 -0.22 -1.77
C PRO A 257 -20.60 -0.79 -3.16
N PRO A 258 -21.52 -0.73 -4.14
CA PRO A 258 -21.35 -1.41 -5.43
C PRO A 258 -20.34 -0.72 -6.35
N ASN A 259 -20.22 0.61 -6.25
CA ASN A 259 -19.30 1.42 -7.04
C ASN A 259 -17.92 1.46 -6.38
N ARG A 260 -16.91 0.95 -7.09
CA ARG A 260 -15.52 0.95 -6.63
C ARG A 260 -14.59 1.22 -7.80
N ILE A 261 -13.38 1.66 -7.49
CA ILE A 261 -12.27 1.68 -8.42
C ILE A 261 -11.16 0.76 -7.92
N THR A 262 -10.36 0.21 -8.83
CA THR A 262 -9.36 -0.81 -8.51
C THR A 262 -8.21 -0.82 -9.50
N PHE A 263 -7.03 -1.14 -9.01
CA PHE A 263 -5.94 -1.61 -9.86
C PHE A 263 -6.31 -2.93 -10.52
N THR A 264 -5.79 -3.12 -11.73
CA THR A 264 -5.88 -4.37 -12.47
C THR A 264 -4.77 -5.32 -12.01
N PHE A 265 -4.90 -6.62 -12.31
CA PHE A 265 -3.84 -7.58 -11.97
C PHE A 265 -2.51 -7.26 -12.64
N HIS A 266 -2.52 -6.62 -13.81
CA HIS A 266 -1.29 -6.20 -14.47
C HIS A 266 -0.51 -5.16 -13.64
N VAL A 267 -1.20 -4.18 -13.05
CA VAL A 267 -0.55 -3.22 -12.15
C VAL A 267 -0.13 -3.88 -10.84
N ILE A 268 -1.00 -4.69 -10.24
CA ILE A 268 -0.69 -5.41 -8.99
C ILE A 268 0.57 -6.26 -9.17
N ASN A 269 0.60 -7.10 -10.20
CA ASN A 269 1.69 -8.04 -10.46
C ASN A 269 2.96 -7.37 -11.00
N SER A 270 2.93 -6.08 -11.35
CA SER A 270 4.15 -5.33 -11.73
C SER A 270 4.91 -4.77 -10.52
N SER A 271 4.34 -4.87 -9.32
CA SER A 271 5.00 -4.43 -8.08
C SER A 271 6.32 -5.17 -7.85
N ALA A 272 7.32 -4.46 -7.33
CA ALA A 272 8.58 -5.06 -6.90
C ALA A 272 8.40 -5.97 -5.68
N ASN A 273 7.44 -5.66 -4.81
CA ASN A 273 7.12 -6.48 -3.64
C ASN A 273 5.61 -6.48 -3.40
N ILE A 274 5.07 -7.62 -2.98
CA ILE A 274 3.70 -7.73 -2.47
C ILE A 274 3.76 -8.44 -1.11
N ALA A 275 3.18 -7.78 -0.11
CA ALA A 275 2.93 -8.39 1.20
C ALA A 275 1.43 -8.63 1.36
N LEU A 276 1.02 -9.90 1.41
CA LEU A 276 -0.33 -10.29 1.78
C LEU A 276 -0.43 -10.43 3.30
N ALA A 277 -1.17 -9.54 3.96
CA ALA A 277 -1.42 -9.63 5.40
C ALA A 277 -2.81 -10.23 5.65
N ILE A 278 -2.85 -11.47 6.14
CA ILE A 278 -4.07 -12.25 6.30
C ILE A 278 -4.20 -12.65 7.77
N VAL A 279 -5.25 -12.13 8.42
CA VAL A 279 -5.48 -12.28 9.86
C VAL A 279 -6.87 -12.86 10.10
N GLY A 280 -6.95 -13.84 11.00
CA GLY A 280 -8.18 -14.39 11.56
C GLY A 280 -8.74 -15.62 10.85
N ALA A 281 -9.44 -16.45 11.64
CA ALA A 281 -9.94 -17.77 11.23
C ALA A 281 -10.91 -17.74 10.04
N GLY A 282 -11.60 -16.63 9.82
CA GLY A 282 -12.48 -16.44 8.65
C GLY A 282 -11.75 -16.42 7.29
N LYS A 283 -10.42 -16.54 7.29
CA LYS A 283 -9.58 -16.61 6.09
C LYS A 283 -9.01 -18.01 5.85
N ALA A 284 -9.11 -18.92 6.81
CA ALA A 284 -8.37 -20.18 6.80
C ALA A 284 -8.68 -21.08 5.60
N ASP A 285 -9.95 -21.13 5.16
CA ASP A 285 -10.34 -21.89 3.96
C ASP A 285 -9.69 -21.35 2.69
N VAL A 286 -9.61 -20.03 2.57
CA VAL A 286 -8.99 -19.38 1.41
C VAL A 286 -7.48 -19.53 1.46
N VAL A 287 -6.87 -19.43 2.65
CA VAL A 287 -5.42 -19.65 2.84
C VAL A 287 -5.03 -21.09 2.47
N HIS A 288 -5.81 -22.08 2.92
CA HIS A 288 -5.59 -23.47 2.53
C HIS A 288 -5.69 -23.66 1.01
N LYS A 289 -6.67 -23.04 0.34
CA LYS A 289 -6.77 -23.07 -1.14
C LYS A 289 -5.62 -22.33 -1.83
N LEU A 290 -5.18 -21.21 -1.28
CA LEU A 290 -4.08 -20.40 -1.84
C LEU A 290 -2.76 -21.14 -1.81
N LEU A 291 -2.48 -21.88 -0.73
CA LEU A 291 -1.19 -22.55 -0.49
C LEU A 291 -1.20 -24.04 -0.82
N GLY A 292 -2.38 -24.64 -1.03
CA GLY A 292 -2.52 -26.03 -1.42
C GLY A 292 -2.12 -26.29 -2.88
N ASP A 293 -1.66 -27.51 -3.16
CA ASP A 293 -1.24 -27.97 -4.49
C ASP A 293 -2.42 -28.33 -5.43
N ASP A 294 -3.65 -27.88 -5.11
CA ASP A 294 -4.86 -28.14 -5.91
C ASP A 294 -4.90 -27.26 -7.18
N ASP A 295 -3.87 -27.43 -8.02
CA ASP A 295 -3.58 -26.75 -9.29
C ASP A 295 -4.60 -27.07 -10.42
N LYS A 296 -5.73 -27.70 -10.09
CA LYS A 296 -6.69 -28.27 -11.05
C LYS A 296 -8.07 -27.63 -11.05
N SER A 297 -8.30 -26.61 -10.23
CA SER A 297 -9.53 -25.81 -10.30
C SER A 297 -9.45 -24.85 -11.49
N SER A 298 -10.42 -24.91 -12.41
CA SER A 298 -10.60 -23.89 -13.45
C SER A 298 -10.96 -22.51 -12.88
N ASP A 299 -11.43 -22.48 -11.64
CA ASP A 299 -11.88 -21.27 -10.95
C ASP A 299 -10.83 -20.86 -9.92
N LEU A 300 -9.74 -20.23 -10.38
CA LEU A 300 -8.74 -19.64 -9.50
C LEU A 300 -9.38 -18.49 -8.70
N LEU A 301 -9.09 -18.45 -7.41
CA LEU A 301 -9.46 -17.29 -6.59
C LEU A 301 -8.60 -16.08 -7.00
N PRO A 302 -9.12 -14.85 -6.94
CA PRO A 302 -8.36 -13.65 -7.28
C PRO A 302 -7.01 -13.55 -6.55
N VAL A 303 -6.94 -13.96 -5.28
CA VAL A 303 -5.67 -14.01 -4.53
C VAL A 303 -4.62 -14.95 -5.13
N GLN A 304 -5.03 -16.04 -5.80
CA GLN A 304 -4.12 -16.96 -6.50
C GLN A 304 -3.60 -16.38 -7.83
N MET A 305 -4.23 -15.31 -8.32
CA MET A 305 -3.80 -14.57 -9.51
C MET A 305 -2.75 -13.50 -9.16
N VAL A 306 -2.52 -13.24 -7.87
CA VAL A 306 -1.43 -12.36 -7.40
C VAL A 306 -0.10 -13.09 -7.56
N SER A 307 0.73 -12.57 -8.45
CA SER A 307 2.00 -13.17 -8.86
C SER A 307 2.95 -12.04 -9.30
N PRO A 308 3.58 -11.33 -8.34
CA PRO A 308 4.43 -10.19 -8.66
C PRO A 308 5.67 -10.61 -9.47
N GLU A 309 6.22 -9.65 -10.21
CA GLU A 309 7.54 -9.79 -10.85
C GLU A 309 8.67 -9.97 -9.83
N GLY A 310 8.53 -9.34 -8.66
CA GLY A 310 9.48 -9.46 -7.56
C GLY A 310 9.00 -10.43 -6.48
N GLU A 311 9.06 -10.00 -5.22
CA GLU A 311 8.80 -10.90 -4.08
C GLU A 311 7.31 -10.91 -3.69
N LEU A 312 6.80 -12.11 -3.39
CA LEU A 312 5.49 -12.32 -2.76
C LEU A 312 5.70 -12.93 -1.38
N VAL A 313 5.26 -12.22 -0.34
CA VAL A 313 5.33 -12.68 1.05
C VAL A 313 3.93 -12.70 1.66
N CYS A 314 3.52 -13.86 2.15
CA CYS A 314 2.26 -14.07 2.88
C CYS A 314 2.53 -14.04 4.38
N PHE A 315 2.02 -13.02 5.07
CA PHE A 315 2.01 -12.89 6.52
C PHE A 315 0.67 -13.42 7.03
N LEU A 316 0.71 -14.50 7.80
CA LEU A 316 -0.46 -15.18 8.37
C LEU A 316 -0.39 -15.18 9.89
N ASP A 317 -1.51 -14.92 10.57
CA ASP A 317 -1.62 -15.31 11.97
C ASP A 317 -2.01 -16.80 12.07
N LYS A 318 -1.86 -17.37 13.26
CA LYS A 318 -2.17 -18.78 13.53
C LYS A 318 -3.61 -19.15 13.16
N ASP A 319 -4.55 -18.23 13.37
CA ASP A 319 -5.96 -18.45 13.05
C ASP A 319 -6.20 -18.54 11.53
N ALA A 320 -5.62 -17.63 10.74
CA ALA A 320 -5.67 -17.70 9.28
C ALA A 320 -4.91 -18.93 8.74
N ALA A 321 -3.87 -19.39 9.43
CA ALA A 321 -3.11 -20.59 9.10
C ALA A 321 -3.70 -21.89 9.66
N SER A 322 -4.84 -21.87 10.34
CA SER A 322 -5.38 -23.01 11.11
C SER A 322 -5.74 -24.26 10.30
N LYS A 323 -5.74 -24.17 8.97
CA LYS A 323 -6.00 -25.26 8.03
C LYS A 323 -4.78 -25.70 7.22
N LEU A 324 -3.60 -25.14 7.48
CA LEU A 324 -2.34 -25.55 6.84
C LEU A 324 -1.77 -26.85 7.42
#